data_AF-A0A7J3MTX7-F1
#
_entry.id   AF-A0A7J3MTX7-F1
#
_cell.length_a   1.000
_cell.length_b   1.000
_cell.length_c   1.000
_cell.angle_alpha   90.00
_cell.angle_beta   90.00
_cell.angle_gamma   90.00
#
_symmetry.space_group_name_H-M   'P 1'
#
loop_
_entity.id
_entity.type
_entity.pdbx_description
1 polymer ?
#
loop_
_entity_poly.entity_id
_entity_poly.type
_entity_poly.pdbx_seq_one_letter_code
_entity_poly.pdbx_strand_id
1 'polypeptide(L)'
;MGWDTLIPMIILVSASGALFPGPLFIATVLQGLRQGAKAGLMIATGHIIVEFLLVLIIAAGVTMILIYSQLSVIITIIGSLALIVFGSMQVVSVLRKKNSDVVSKDAGLMQNSLFIGLLFSSLNPAFITWWFTIGLKLVLDAFVLASWLGILIMFFSHIWMDYA
;
A
#
# COMPACT_ATOMS: atom_id res chain seq x y z
N MET A 1 22.17 4.46 8.31
CA MET A 1 21.23 5.37 7.63
C MET A 1 20.64 6.28 8.68
N GLY A 2 20.57 7.58 8.45
CA GLY A 2 20.04 8.57 9.40
C GLY A 2 18.66 9.08 8.97
N TRP A 3 18.05 9.95 9.77
CA TRP A 3 16.74 10.55 9.45
C TRP A 3 16.77 11.42 8.19
N ASP A 4 17.91 12.07 7.95
CA ASP A 4 18.23 12.88 6.78
C ASP A 4 18.11 12.10 5.46
N THR A 5 18.30 10.79 5.50
CA THR A 5 18.20 9.90 4.32
C THR A 5 16.92 9.06 4.34
N LEU A 6 16.45 8.64 5.52
CA LEU A 6 15.25 7.81 5.64
C LEU A 6 13.97 8.56 5.27
N ILE A 7 13.77 9.79 5.77
CA ILE A 7 12.54 10.54 5.51
C ILE A 7 12.36 10.82 4.00
N PRO A 8 13.37 11.33 3.27
CA PRO A 8 13.25 11.50 1.83
C PRO A 8 13.01 10.18 1.10
N MET A 9 13.66 9.09 1.53
CA MET A 9 13.43 7.76 0.94
C MET A 9 11.98 7.31 1.13
N ILE A 10 11.43 7.44 2.34
CA ILE A 10 10.02 7.12 2.61
C ILE A 10 9.13 7.91 1.66
N ILE A 11 9.30 9.23 1.57
CA ILE A 11 8.45 10.08 0.72
C ILE A 11 8.55 9.67 -0.76
N LEU A 12 9.76 9.58 -1.31
CA LEU A 12 9.95 9.28 -2.74
C LEU A 12 9.44 7.88 -3.12
N VAL A 13 9.71 6.88 -2.29
CA VAL A 13 9.28 5.50 -2.53
C VAL A 13 7.77 5.38 -2.37
N SER A 14 7.19 6.04 -1.38
CA SER A 14 5.75 6.01 -1.14
C SER A 14 4.97 6.75 -2.23
N ALA A 15 5.45 7.92 -2.66
CA ALA A 15 4.88 8.63 -3.80
C ALA A 15 4.85 7.76 -5.07
N SER A 16 5.90 6.95 -5.30
CA SER A 16 5.90 6.01 -6.43
C SER A 16 4.82 4.93 -6.34
N GLY A 17 4.47 4.49 -5.12
CA GLY A 17 3.40 3.54 -4.87
C GLY A 17 2.01 4.19 -4.98
N ALA A 18 1.82 5.35 -4.37
CA ALA A 18 0.54 6.09 -4.38
C ALA A 18 0.10 6.51 -5.79
N LEU A 19 1.07 6.82 -6.66
CA LEU A 19 0.80 7.21 -8.05
C LEU A 19 0.52 6.02 -8.98
N PHE A 20 0.65 4.77 -8.53
CA PHE A 20 0.38 3.59 -9.35
C PHE A 20 -1.15 3.37 -9.47
N PRO A 21 -1.75 3.52 -10.68
CA PRO A 21 -3.20 3.47 -10.82
C PRO A 21 -3.72 2.03 -10.59
N GLY A 22 -4.47 1.84 -9.50
CA GLY A 22 -5.11 0.57 -9.13
C GLY A 22 -6.63 0.64 -8.97
N PRO A 23 -7.27 -0.45 -8.51
CA PRO A 23 -8.72 -0.50 -8.29
C PRO A 23 -9.23 0.59 -7.33
N LEU A 24 -8.47 0.86 -6.26
CA LEU A 24 -8.78 1.92 -5.30
C LEU A 24 -8.75 3.31 -5.95
N PHE A 25 -7.73 3.59 -6.77
CA PHE A 25 -7.64 4.85 -7.52
C PHE A 25 -8.86 5.07 -8.41
N ILE A 26 -9.26 4.04 -9.17
CA ILE A 26 -10.45 4.10 -10.03
C ILE A 26 -11.71 4.35 -9.19
N ALA A 27 -11.88 3.65 -8.07
CA ALA A 27 -13.01 3.83 -7.17
C ALA A 27 -13.05 5.25 -6.58
N THR A 28 -11.90 5.80 -6.19
CA THR A 28 -11.77 7.18 -5.68
C THR A 28 -12.18 8.21 -6.73
N VAL A 29 -11.73 8.07 -7.97
CA VAL A 29 -12.12 8.97 -9.08
C VAL A 29 -13.63 8.87 -9.33
N LEU A 30 -14.18 7.67 -9.47
CA LEU A 30 -15.61 7.46 -9.74
C LEU A 30 -16.49 8.02 -8.61
N GLN A 31 -16.10 7.78 -7.35
CA GLN A 31 -16.87 8.24 -6.19
C GLN A 31 -16.72 9.74 -5.98
N GLY A 32 -15.53 10.30 -6.25
CA GLY A 32 -15.27 11.74 -6.23
C GLY A 32 -16.09 12.51 -7.25
N LEU A 33 -16.26 11.96 -8.46
CA LEU A 33 -17.15 12.54 -9.48
C LEU A 33 -18.64 12.53 -9.05
N ARG A 34 -19.05 11.59 -8.20
CA ARG A 34 -20.45 11.44 -7.74
C ARG A 34 -20.78 12.20 -6.46
N GLN A 35 -19.88 12.19 -5.48
CA GLN A 35 -20.09 12.68 -4.12
C GLN A 35 -19.13 13.83 -3.73
N GLY A 36 -18.28 14.28 -4.65
CA GLY A 36 -17.31 15.36 -4.45
C GLY A 36 -16.11 14.96 -3.58
N ALA A 37 -15.34 15.97 -3.16
CA ALA A 37 -14.09 15.79 -2.42
C ALA A 37 -14.23 15.00 -1.12
N LYS A 38 -15.40 15.08 -0.46
CA LYS A 38 -15.69 14.34 0.79
C LYS A 38 -15.58 12.83 0.60
N ALA A 39 -15.97 12.30 -0.57
CA ALA A 39 -15.83 10.88 -0.84
C ALA A 39 -14.36 10.45 -0.94
N GLY A 40 -13.51 11.25 -1.60
CA GLY A 40 -12.07 10.98 -1.66
C GLY A 40 -11.45 10.93 -0.27
N LEU A 41 -11.75 11.92 0.58
CA LEU A 41 -11.28 11.93 1.97
C LEU A 41 -11.76 10.70 2.77
N MET A 42 -13.03 10.32 2.62
CA MET A 42 -13.56 9.13 3.31
C MET A 42 -12.90 7.82 2.81
N ILE A 43 -12.62 7.71 1.51
CA ILE A 43 -11.90 6.57 0.94
C ILE A 43 -10.47 6.52 1.49
N ALA A 44 -9.76 7.65 1.50
CA ALA A 44 -8.42 7.76 2.07
C ALA A 44 -8.40 7.37 3.55
N THR A 45 -9.38 7.84 4.35
CA THR A 45 -9.50 7.39 5.75
C THR A 45 -9.70 5.88 5.88
N GLY A 46 -10.52 5.28 5.01
CA GLY A 46 -10.69 3.82 4.95
C GLY A 46 -9.39 3.10 4.59
N HIS A 47 -8.62 3.62 3.64
CA HIS A 47 -7.32 3.09 3.24
C HIS A 47 -6.33 3.04 4.41
N ILE A 48 -6.21 4.17 5.10
CA ILE A 48 -5.28 4.36 6.21
C ILE A 48 -5.57 3.44 7.39
N ILE A 49 -6.84 3.11 7.64
CA ILE A 49 -7.18 2.14 8.70
C ILE A 49 -6.57 0.77 8.38
N VAL A 50 -6.70 0.31 7.13
CA VAL A 50 -6.15 -0.98 6.69
C VAL A 50 -4.63 -0.94 6.72
N GLU A 51 -4.06 0.14 6.20
CA GLU A 51 -2.62 0.35 6.14
C GLU A 51 -2.00 0.38 7.54
N PHE A 52 -2.58 1.13 8.48
CA PHE A 52 -2.10 1.19 9.86
C PHE A 52 -2.07 -0.18 10.52
N LEU A 53 -3.16 -0.95 10.37
CA LEU A 53 -3.22 -2.32 10.88
C LEU A 53 -2.14 -3.21 10.24
N LEU A 54 -1.93 -3.08 8.93
CA LEU A 54 -0.90 -3.82 8.21
C LEU A 54 0.51 -3.47 8.67
N VAL A 55 0.80 -2.18 8.87
CA VAL A 55 2.08 -1.69 9.40
C VAL A 55 2.34 -2.24 10.80
N LEU A 56 1.33 -2.29 11.67
CA LEU A 56 1.45 -2.88 13.00
C LEU A 56 1.74 -4.38 12.95
N ILE A 57 1.09 -5.12 12.05
CA ILE A 57 1.35 -6.56 11.85
C ILE A 57 2.79 -6.77 11.39
N ILE A 58 3.25 -5.98 10.43
CA ILE A 58 4.63 -6.05 9.93
C ILE A 58 5.62 -5.70 11.05
N ALA A 59 5.38 -4.62 11.78
CA ALA A 59 6.20 -4.17 12.90
C ALA A 59 6.35 -5.24 13.99
N ALA A 60 5.27 -5.96 14.32
CA ALA A 60 5.32 -7.05 15.29
C ALA A 60 6.25 -8.19 14.85
N GLY A 61 6.40 -8.43 13.54
CA GLY A 61 7.30 -9.44 12.98
C GLY A 61 8.76 -9.02 12.87
N VAL A 62 9.08 -7.72 12.95
CA VAL A 62 10.43 -7.18 12.72
C VAL A 62 11.47 -7.79 13.64
N THR A 63 11.18 -7.92 14.94
CA THR A 63 12.13 -8.45 15.91
C THR A 63 12.57 -9.88 15.56
N MET A 64 11.66 -10.71 15.04
CA MET A 64 12.00 -12.06 14.59
C MET A 64 12.93 -12.04 13.37
N ILE A 65 12.70 -11.12 12.44
CA ILE A 65 13.55 -10.96 11.25
C ILE A 65 14.97 -10.51 11.64
N LEU A 66 15.10 -9.67 12.68
CA LEU A 66 16.38 -9.18 13.17
C LEU A 66 17.18 -10.26 13.94
N ILE A 67 16.49 -11.13 14.68
CA ILE A 67 17.13 -12.21 15.46
C ILE A 67 17.60 -13.36 14.54
N TYR A 68 16.78 -13.73 13.57
CA TYR A 68 17.05 -14.87 12.69
C TYR A 68 17.48 -14.41 11.29
N SER A 69 18.79 -14.33 11.06
CA SER A 69 19.36 -13.86 9.78
C SER A 69 18.87 -14.66 8.57
N GLN A 70 18.53 -15.94 8.74
CA GLN A 70 17.97 -16.79 7.70
C GLN A 70 16.59 -16.29 7.23
N LEU A 71 15.76 -15.74 8.13
CA LEU A 71 14.43 -15.23 7.77
C LEU A 71 14.54 -14.03 6.83
N SER A 72 15.50 -13.13 7.08
CA SER A 72 15.75 -11.99 6.20
C SER A 72 16.09 -12.41 4.77
N VAL A 73 16.97 -13.41 4.61
CA VAL A 73 17.33 -13.96 3.29
C VAL A 73 16.12 -14.60 2.60
N ILE A 74 15.35 -15.42 3.32
CA ILE A 74 14.16 -16.09 2.78
C ILE A 74 13.12 -15.06 2.32
N ILE A 75 12.81 -14.07 3.17
CA ILE A 75 11.84 -13.00 2.84
C ILE A 75 12.32 -12.19 1.64
N THR A 76 13.62 -11.89 1.54
CA THR A 76 14.17 -11.14 0.39
C THR A 76 14.04 -11.93 -0.91
N ILE A 77 14.33 -13.23 -0.90
CA ILE A 77 14.19 -14.10 -2.07
C ILE A 77 12.72 -14.24 -2.48
N ILE A 78 11.84 -14.54 -1.53
CA ILE A 78 10.40 -14.70 -1.81
C ILE A 78 9.80 -13.37 -2.27
N GLY A 79 10.13 -12.26 -1.61
CA GLY A 79 9.63 -10.93 -1.94
C GLY A 79 10.06 -10.46 -3.33
N SER A 80 11.32 -10.68 -3.71
CA SER A 80 11.81 -10.33 -5.05
C SER A 80 11.16 -11.18 -6.15
N LEU A 81 11.01 -12.49 -5.94
CA LEU A 81 10.26 -13.37 -6.84
C LEU A 81 8.79 -12.93 -6.97
N ALA A 82 8.14 -12.62 -5.85
CA ALA A 82 6.76 -12.14 -5.82
C ALA A 82 6.60 -10.84 -6.62
N LEU A 83 7.53 -9.89 -6.52
CA LEU A 83 7.51 -8.65 -7.31
C LEU A 83 7.68 -8.90 -8.81
N ILE A 84 8.54 -9.83 -9.21
CA ILE A 84 8.72 -10.20 -10.62
C ILE A 84 7.45 -10.85 -11.18
N VAL A 85 6.85 -11.79 -10.43
CA VAL A 85 5.59 -12.44 -10.81
C VAL A 85 4.48 -11.39 -10.89
N PHE A 86 4.34 -10.54 -9.89
CA PHE A 86 3.33 -9.49 -9.87
C PHE A 86 3.50 -8.52 -11.05
N GLY A 87 4.71 -8.01 -11.27
CA GLY A 87 5.01 -7.12 -12.40
C GLY A 87 4.72 -7.77 -13.76
N SER A 88 5.10 -9.04 -13.94
CA SER A 88 4.82 -9.78 -15.18
C SER A 88 3.32 -10.03 -15.38
N MET A 89 2.57 -10.37 -14.32
CA MET A 89 1.11 -10.49 -14.38
C MET A 89 0.44 -9.17 -14.80
N GLN A 90 0.92 -8.04 -14.30
CA GLN A 90 0.41 -6.71 -14.67
C GLN A 90 0.70 -6.37 -16.15
N VAL A 91 1.89 -6.70 -16.66
CA VAL A 91 2.22 -6.51 -18.09
C VAL A 91 1.35 -7.41 -18.97
N VAL A 92 1.22 -8.69 -18.60
CA VAL A 92 0.43 -9.67 -19.35
C VAL A 92 -1.05 -9.30 -19.36
N SER A 93 -1.62 -8.81 -18.25
CA SER A 93 -3.02 -8.42 -18.17
C SER A 93 -3.36 -7.26 -19.12
N VAL A 94 -2.46 -6.27 -19.22
CA VAL A 94 -2.59 -5.15 -20.16
C VAL A 94 -2.48 -5.62 -21.61
N LEU A 95 -1.54 -6.52 -21.92
CA LEU A 95 -1.31 -7.01 -23.28
C LEU A 95 -2.41 -7.98 -23.77
N ARG A 96 -3.03 -8.74 -22.87
CA ARG A 96 -4.05 -9.74 -23.21
C ARG A 96 -5.45 -9.16 -23.44
N LYS A 97 -5.61 -7.83 -23.54
CA LYS A 97 -6.87 -7.08 -23.65
C LYS A 97 -7.98 -7.90 -24.35
N LYS A 98 -8.70 -8.69 -23.56
CA LYS A 98 -10.00 -9.23 -23.93
C LYS A 98 -10.94 -8.06 -23.65
N ASN A 99 -11.75 -7.65 -24.62
CA ASN A 99 -12.90 -6.79 -24.35
C ASN A 99 -13.75 -7.53 -23.31
N SER A 100 -13.45 -7.34 -22.02
CA SER A 100 -14.45 -7.51 -20.98
C SER A 100 -15.31 -6.28 -21.15
N ASP A 101 -16.49 -6.48 -21.72
CA ASP A 101 -17.57 -5.52 -21.64
C ASP A 101 -17.50 -4.89 -20.26
N VAL A 102 -17.26 -3.57 -20.25
CA VAL A 102 -17.44 -2.79 -19.04
C VAL A 102 -18.87 -3.07 -18.67
N VAL A 103 -19.08 -3.90 -17.65
CA VAL A 103 -20.40 -4.14 -17.10
C VAL A 103 -20.79 -2.80 -16.50
N SER A 104 -21.36 -1.95 -17.34
CA SER A 104 -22.30 -0.89 -17.01
C SER A 104 -23.53 -1.60 -16.46
N LYS A 105 -23.39 -2.11 -15.25
CA LYS A 105 -24.51 -2.21 -14.35
C LYS A 105 -24.20 -1.25 -13.24
N ASP A 106 -25.23 -0.52 -12.83
CA ASP A 106 -25.41 0.00 -11.49
C ASP A 106 -25.28 -1.13 -10.46
N ALA A 107 -24.12 -1.80 -10.38
CA ALA A 107 -23.68 -2.49 -9.19
C ALA A 107 -23.44 -1.36 -8.21
N GLY A 108 -24.48 -0.99 -7.46
CA GLY A 108 -24.52 0.18 -6.61
C GLY A 108 -23.19 0.35 -5.89
N LEU A 109 -22.34 1.24 -6.43
CA LEU A 109 -21.10 1.61 -5.79
C LEU A 109 -21.51 2.01 -4.38
N MET A 110 -21.05 1.22 -3.40
CA MET A 110 -21.52 1.33 -2.03
C MET A 110 -21.51 2.80 -1.65
N GLN A 111 -22.67 3.31 -1.23
CA GLN A 111 -22.82 4.74 -0.96
C GLN A 111 -21.81 5.21 0.11
N ASN A 112 -21.33 4.29 0.93
CA ASN A 112 -20.31 4.51 1.94
C ASN A 112 -18.89 4.46 1.37
N SER A 113 -18.39 5.64 1.01
CA SER A 113 -17.02 5.90 0.56
C SER A 113 -15.94 5.36 1.52
N LEU A 114 -16.17 5.34 2.84
CA LEU A 114 -15.22 4.78 3.80
C LEU A 114 -15.06 3.26 3.61
N PHE A 115 -16.17 2.55 3.42
CA PHE A 115 -16.14 1.11 3.22
C PHE A 115 -15.50 0.73 1.89
N ILE A 116 -15.67 1.56 0.85
CA ILE A 116 -14.92 1.41 -0.41
C ILE A 116 -13.41 1.44 -0.12
N GLY A 117 -12.94 2.41 0.66
CA GLY A 117 -11.55 2.50 1.11
C GLY A 117 -11.06 1.24 1.82
N LEU A 118 -11.81 0.76 2.82
CA LEU A 118 -11.48 -0.46 3.56
C LEU A 118 -11.41 -1.70 2.64
N LEU A 119 -12.43 -1.91 1.82
CA LEU A 119 -12.59 -3.10 0.99
C LEU A 119 -11.51 -3.16 -0.09
N PHE A 120 -11.39 -2.08 -0.88
CA PHE A 120 -10.43 -2.04 -1.98
C PHE A 120 -8.99 -1.99 -1.51
N SER A 121 -8.70 -1.57 -0.28
CA SER A 121 -7.33 -1.66 0.27
C SER A 121 -7.04 -3.07 0.78
N SER A 122 -7.96 -3.66 1.53
CA SER A 122 -7.80 -5.01 2.11
C SER A 122 -7.77 -6.12 1.07
N LEU A 123 -8.44 -5.94 -0.07
CA LEU A 123 -8.52 -6.93 -1.14
C LEU A 123 -7.60 -6.63 -2.31
N ASN A 124 -6.72 -5.62 -2.21
CA ASN A 124 -5.81 -5.26 -3.28
C ASN A 124 -4.47 -5.99 -3.14
N PRO A 125 -4.17 -6.99 -3.99
CA PRO A 125 -2.94 -7.76 -3.90
C PRO A 125 -1.71 -6.90 -4.14
N ALA A 126 -1.82 -5.84 -4.96
CA ALA A 126 -0.72 -4.93 -5.26
C ALA A 126 -0.28 -4.18 -4.00
N PHE A 127 -1.26 -3.62 -3.28
CA PHE A 127 -1.05 -2.88 -2.04
C PHE A 127 -0.43 -3.77 -0.96
N ILE A 128 -0.99 -4.96 -0.75
CA ILE A 128 -0.47 -5.93 0.22
C ILE A 128 0.96 -6.36 -0.15
N THR A 129 1.20 -6.70 -1.41
CA THR A 129 2.52 -7.13 -1.88
C THR A 129 3.56 -6.02 -1.71
N TRP A 130 3.21 -4.77 -2.01
CA TRP A 130 4.10 -3.62 -1.82
C TRP A 130 4.51 -3.46 -0.35
N TRP A 131 3.55 -3.57 0.58
CA TRP A 131 3.83 -3.48 2.01
C TRP A 131 4.68 -4.63 2.53
N PHE A 132 4.44 -5.87 2.08
CA PHE A 132 5.27 -7.02 2.48
C PHE A 132 6.65 -7.05 1.83
N THR A 133 6.95 -6.14 0.89
CA THR A 133 8.23 -6.10 0.19
C THR A 133 8.96 -4.79 0.45
N ILE A 134 8.57 -3.72 -0.24
CA ILE A 134 9.19 -2.39 -0.13
C ILE A 134 8.85 -1.77 1.22
N GLY A 135 7.58 -1.81 1.63
CA GLY A 135 7.13 -1.27 2.91
C GLY A 135 7.80 -1.95 4.11
N LEU A 136 7.98 -3.27 4.06
CA LEU A 136 8.67 -4.04 5.08
C LEU A 136 10.08 -3.49 5.34
N LYS A 137 10.82 -3.17 4.28
CA LYS A 137 12.15 -2.56 4.42
C LYS A 137 12.09 -1.19 5.10
N LEU A 138 11.12 -0.34 4.74
CA LEU A 138 10.95 0.96 5.38
C LEU A 138 10.62 0.82 6.88
N VAL A 139 9.75 -0.14 7.24
CA VAL A 139 9.43 -0.46 8.64
C VAL A 139 10.67 -0.98 9.38
N LEU A 140 11.46 -1.86 8.75
CA LEU A 140 12.70 -2.39 9.32
C LEU A 140 13.72 -1.28 9.60
N ASP A 141 14.02 -0.44 8.61
CA ASP A 141 14.99 0.65 8.75
C ASP A 141 14.56 1.66 9.83
N ALA A 142 13.26 1.97 9.88
CA ALA A 142 12.68 2.84 10.89
C ALA A 142 12.76 2.23 12.30
N PHE A 143 12.47 0.93 12.43
CA PHE A 143 12.59 0.22 13.69
C PHE A 143 14.03 0.13 14.20
N VAL A 144 15.01 -0.07 13.31
CA VAL A 144 16.43 -0.07 13.68
C VAL A 144 16.88 1.30 14.19
N LEU A 145 16.34 2.39 13.64
CA LEU A 145 16.70 3.76 14.01
C LEU A 145 16.15 4.20 15.36
N ALA A 146 14.88 3.90 15.66
CA ALA A 146 14.23 4.36 16.90
C ALA A 146 13.12 3.42 17.41
N SER A 147 13.21 2.12 17.11
CA SER A 147 12.22 1.10 17.52
C SER A 147 10.79 1.52 17.15
N TRP A 148 9.83 1.38 18.06
CA TRP A 148 8.44 1.77 17.85
C TRP A 148 8.25 3.26 17.53
N LEU A 149 9.07 4.15 18.12
CA LEU A 149 9.01 5.58 17.79
C LEU A 149 9.41 5.81 16.32
N GLY A 150 10.38 5.05 15.82
CA GLY A 150 10.79 5.15 14.43
C GLY A 150 9.69 4.73 13.46
N ILE A 151 8.93 3.68 13.79
CA ILE A 151 7.77 3.26 12.99
C ILE A 151 6.72 4.36 12.93
N LEU A 152 6.43 5.04 14.05
CA LEU A 152 5.50 6.17 14.05
C LEU A 152 5.97 7.31 13.15
N ILE A 153 7.27 7.68 13.24
CA ILE A 153 7.85 8.71 12.37
C ILE A 153 7.74 8.31 10.90
N MET A 154 8.04 7.04 10.59
CA MET A 154 7.91 6.50 9.23
C MET A 154 6.47 6.58 8.73
N PHE A 155 5.52 6.13 9.55
CA PHE A 155 4.09 6.13 9.22
C PHE A 155 3.57 7.55 8.96
N PHE A 156 3.89 8.53 9.81
CA PHE A 156 3.47 9.91 9.57
C PHE A 156 4.18 10.56 8.37
N SER A 157 5.41 10.15 8.08
CA SER A 157 6.12 10.59 6.87
C SER A 157 5.50 10.00 5.59
N HIS A 158 4.78 8.88 5.71
CA HIS A 158 4.06 8.20 4.64
C HIS A 158 2.63 8.74 4.45
N ILE A 159 1.84 8.73 5.52
CA ILE A 159 0.37 8.78 5.46
C ILE A 159 -0.23 10.01 4.78
N TRP A 160 0.48 11.15 4.85
CA TRP A 160 -0.05 12.40 4.29
C TRP A 160 -0.20 12.32 2.76
N MET A 161 0.56 11.43 2.10
CA MET A 161 0.48 11.22 0.66
C MET A 161 -0.83 10.56 0.23
N ASP A 162 -1.51 9.81 1.10
CA ASP A 162 -2.80 9.20 0.76
C ASP A 162 -3.96 10.19 0.73
N TYR A 163 -3.75 11.38 1.31
CA TYR A 163 -4.70 12.50 1.29
C TYR A 163 -4.37 13.57 0.25
N ALA A 164 -3.19 13.50 -0.38
CA ALA A 164 -2.71 14.49 -1.35
C ALA A 164 -3.27 14.24 -2.76
#